data_AF-A0A520XG90-F1
#
_entry.id   AF-A0A520XG90-F1
#
_cell.length_a   1.000
_cell.length_b   1.000
_cell.length_c   1.000
_cell.angle_alpha   90.00
_cell.angle_beta   90.00
_cell.angle_gamma   90.00
#
_symmetry.space_group_name_H-M   'P 1'
#
loop_
_entity.id
_entity.type
_entity.pdbx_description
1 polymer ?
#
loop_
_entity_poly.entity_id
_entity_poly.type
_entity_poly.pdbx_seq_one_letter_code
_entity_poly.pdbx_strand_id
1 'polypeptide(L)'
;PGPRFDVVIVLLSLHHNLRLRILVGVDGDVPAAPSITGIYMGANFYEREVFDLFGIDFTGHPDLTRIMLPDDWEGHPLRKDHPVGSVPIQFRDTHKVQ
;
A
#
# COMPACT_ATOMS: atom_id res chain seq x y z
N PRO A 1 -8.33 -13.84 -15.37
CA PRO A 1 -8.25 -13.01 -14.14
C PRO A 1 -7.04 -12.09 -14.24
N GLY A 2 -7.19 -10.80 -13.94
CA GLY A 2 -6.05 -9.87 -13.88
C GLY A 2 -5.23 -10.06 -12.60
N PRO A 3 -4.05 -9.41 -12.49
CA PRO A 3 -3.24 -9.45 -11.27
C PRO A 3 -4.02 -8.92 -10.06
N ARG A 4 -3.74 -9.44 -8.85
CA ARG A 4 -4.39 -9.00 -7.61
C ARG A 4 -4.13 -7.53 -7.27
N PHE A 5 -2.94 -7.04 -7.57
CA PHE A 5 -2.51 -5.66 -7.31
C PHE A 5 -1.95 -5.01 -8.58
N ASP A 6 -2.11 -3.69 -8.68
CA ASP A 6 -1.41 -2.87 -9.66
C ASP A 6 -0.57 -1.83 -8.91
N VAL A 7 0.75 -1.86 -9.09
CA VAL A 7 1.65 -0.80 -8.62
C VAL A 7 1.68 0.30 -9.68
N VAL A 8 1.34 1.52 -9.28
CA VAL A 8 1.21 2.65 -10.19
C VAL A 8 2.32 3.66 -9.93
N ILE A 9 3.17 3.88 -10.92
CA ILE A 9 4.26 4.86 -10.85
C ILE A 9 3.86 6.07 -11.69
N VAL A 10 3.93 7.25 -11.10
CA VAL A 10 3.62 8.52 -11.79
C VAL A 10 4.89 9.35 -11.91
N LEU A 11 5.32 9.57 -13.15
CA LEU A 11 6.51 10.36 -13.48
C LEU A 11 6.10 11.69 -14.11
N LEU A 12 6.83 12.75 -13.76
CA LEU A 12 6.66 14.09 -14.31
C LEU A 12 7.95 14.54 -14.99
N SER A 13 7.86 14.83 -16.29
CA SER A 13 8.91 15.50 -17.06
C SER A 13 8.66 17.00 -17.05
N LEU A 14 9.47 17.75 -16.30
CA LEU A 14 9.35 19.21 -16.21
C LEU A 14 9.69 19.90 -17.53
N HIS A 15 10.70 19.40 -18.25
CA HIS A 15 11.13 19.95 -19.54
C HIS A 15 10.05 19.86 -20.61
N HIS A 16 9.32 18.75 -20.65
CA HIS A 16 8.31 18.48 -21.67
C HIS A 16 6.88 18.76 -21.19
N ASN A 17 6.71 19.19 -19.93
CA ASN A 17 5.42 19.31 -19.24
C ASN A 17 4.52 18.07 -19.45
N LEU A 18 5.11 16.88 -19.35
CA LEU A 18 4.47 15.61 -19.66
C LEU A 18 4.39 14.74 -18.41
N ARG A 19 3.23 14.12 -18.18
CA ARG A 19 3.03 13.12 -17.13
C ARG A 19 2.92 11.74 -17.77
N LEU A 20 3.68 10.79 -17.24
CA LEU A 20 3.63 9.38 -17.62
C LEU A 20 3.18 8.57 -16.42
N ARG A 21 2.31 7.59 -16.68
CA ARG A 21 1.85 6.63 -15.68
C ARG A 21 2.19 5.23 -16.13
N ILE A 22 2.95 4.51 -15.31
CA ILE A 22 3.32 3.13 -15.54
C ILE A 22 2.51 2.28 -14.58
N LEU A 23 1.82 1.26 -15.11
CA LEU A 23 1.06 0.30 -14.32
C LEU A 23 1.81 -1.03 -14.38
N VAL A 24 2.11 -1.58 -13.22
CA VAL A 24 2.81 -2.86 -13.07
C VAL A 24 1.87 -3.80 -12.33
N GLY A 25 1.39 -4.82 -13.05
CA GLY A 25 0.60 -5.89 -12.46
C GLY A 25 1.44 -6.75 -11.55
N VAL A 26 1.01 -6.94 -10.31
CA VAL A 26 1.66 -7.78 -9.29
C VAL A 26 0.65 -8.80 -8.79
N ASP A 27 1.02 -10.07 -8.86
CA ASP A 27 0.15 -11.19 -8.50
C ASP A 27 0.80 -12.12 -7.47
N GLY A 28 -0.01 -12.99 -6.87
CA GLY A 28 0.40 -13.97 -5.87
C GLY A 28 0.11 -13.58 -4.42
N ASP A 29 0.32 -14.55 -3.52
CA ASP A 29 0.11 -14.38 -2.08
C ASP A 29 1.24 -13.58 -1.40
N VAL A 30 2.45 -13.67 -1.97
CA VAL A 30 3.64 -12.89 -1.61
C VAL A 30 3.98 -11.98 -2.79
N PRO A 31 3.24 -10.87 -2.98
CA PRO A 31 3.43 -9.99 -4.13
C PRO A 31 4.78 -9.28 -4.04
N ALA A 32 5.52 -9.23 -5.15
CA ALA A 32 6.81 -8.56 -5.22
C ALA A 32 7.00 -7.80 -6.54
N ALA A 33 7.73 -6.69 -6.48
CA ALA A 33 8.09 -5.85 -7.64
C ALA A 33 9.56 -5.37 -7.53
N PRO A 34 10.20 -4.96 -8.65
CA PRO A 34 11.49 -4.29 -8.60
C PRO A 34 11.39 -2.89 -8.00
N SER A 35 12.33 -2.55 -7.11
CA SER A 35 12.47 -1.19 -6.58
C SER A 35 12.98 -0.23 -7.66
N ILE A 36 12.48 1.01 -7.67
CA ILE A 36 13.00 2.10 -8.50
C ILE A 36 13.91 3.04 -7.70
N THR A 37 14.17 2.78 -6.42
CA THR A 37 15.03 3.62 -5.57
C THR A 37 16.44 3.81 -6.11
N GLY A 38 16.98 2.82 -6.84
CA GLY A 38 18.27 2.93 -7.51
C GLY A 38 18.33 3.99 -8.62
N ILE A 39 17.17 4.42 -9.14
CA ILE A 39 17.04 5.49 -10.15
C ILE A 39 16.48 6.76 -9.50
N TYR A 40 15.42 6.60 -8.69
CA TYR A 40 14.69 7.67 -8.04
C TYR A 40 14.73 7.48 -6.52
N MET A 41 15.71 8.06 -5.84
CA MET A 41 15.83 7.95 -4.38
C MET A 41 14.57 8.44 -3.63
N GLY A 42 13.83 9.38 -4.21
CA GLY A 42 12.57 9.87 -3.66
C GLY A 42 11.46 8.81 -3.57
N ALA A 43 11.61 7.67 -4.24
CA ALA A 43 10.68 6.55 -4.17
C ALA A 43 10.76 5.77 -2.84
N ASN A 44 11.81 5.96 -2.03
CA ASN A 44 12.06 5.17 -0.83
C ASN A 44 10.86 5.11 0.12
N PHE A 45 10.33 6.27 0.54
CA PHE A 45 9.18 6.30 1.44
C PHE A 45 7.91 5.75 0.80
N TYR A 46 7.70 5.97 -0.50
CA TYR A 46 6.51 5.46 -1.20
C TYR A 46 6.54 3.93 -1.33
N GLU A 47 7.68 3.34 -1.63
CA GLU A 47 7.83 1.88 -1.69
C GLU A 47 7.65 1.26 -0.29
N ARG A 48 8.18 1.90 0.76
CA ARG A 48 7.95 1.48 2.15
C ARG A 48 6.49 1.60 2.59
N GLU A 49 5.79 2.66 2.18
CA GLU A 49 4.36 2.83 2.44
C GLU A 49 3.54 1.70 1.81
N VAL A 50 3.83 1.38 0.54
CA VAL A 50 3.14 0.29 -0.17
C VAL A 50 3.46 -1.06 0.45
N PHE A 51 4.71 -1.29 0.87
CA PHE A 51 5.08 -2.47 1.64
C PHE A 51 4.30 -2.58 2.96
N ASP A 52 4.20 -1.51 3.74
CA ASP A 52 3.53 -1.54 5.04
C ASP A 52 2.01 -1.74 4.90
N LEU A 53 1.37 -1.01 3.97
CA LEU A 53 -0.10 -0.97 3.87
C LEU A 53 -0.69 -2.04 2.95
N PHE A 54 0.06 -2.50 1.95
CA PHE A 54 -0.37 -3.50 0.96
C PHE A 54 0.48 -4.76 0.95
N GLY A 55 1.63 -4.80 1.62
CA GLY A 55 2.47 -6.00 1.71
C GLY A 55 3.12 -6.42 0.41
N ILE A 56 3.42 -5.46 -0.46
CA ILE A 56 4.18 -5.71 -1.69
C ILE A 56 5.66 -5.53 -1.38
N ASP A 57 6.45 -6.56 -1.64
CA ASP A 57 7.90 -6.54 -1.43
C ASP A 57 8.61 -5.85 -2.61
N PHE A 58 9.61 -5.01 -2.32
CA PHE A 58 10.38 -4.27 -3.32
C PHE A 58 11.82 -4.76 -3.37
N THR A 59 12.11 -5.58 -4.38
CA THR A 59 13.43 -6.16 -4.56
C THR A 59 14.47 -5.09 -4.91
N GLY A 60 15.56 -5.06 -4.16
CA GLY A 60 16.63 -4.05 -4.30
C GLY A 60 16.40 -2.75 -3.53
N HIS A 61 15.34 -2.64 -2.73
CA HIS A 61 15.13 -1.48 -1.85
C HIS A 61 16.18 -1.45 -0.72
N PRO A 62 16.76 -0.27 -0.38
CA PRO A 62 17.86 -0.18 0.59
C PRO A 62 17.45 -0.45 2.05
N ASP A 63 16.24 -0.08 2.44
CA ASP A 63 15.71 -0.25 3.81
C ASP A 63 14.19 -0.47 3.76
N LEU A 64 13.75 -1.70 3.50
CA LEU A 64 12.33 -2.03 3.43
C LEU A 64 11.79 -2.39 4.81
N THR A 65 11.51 -1.36 5.60
CA THR A 65 10.93 -1.47 6.95
C THR A 65 9.63 -0.66 7.04
N ARG A 66 8.77 -1.02 7.99
CA ARG A 66 7.48 -0.35 8.21
C ARG A 66 7.65 1.13 8.55
N ILE A 67 6.64 1.95 8.25
CA ILE A 67 6.69 3.41 8.49
C ILE A 67 5.40 4.00 9.05
N MET A 68 4.23 3.42 8.72
CA MET A 68 2.92 3.91 9.12
C MET A 68 2.39 3.15 10.34
N LEU A 69 2.58 1.83 10.34
CA LEU A 69 2.02 0.94 11.34
C LEU A 69 3.03 0.68 12.47
N PRO A 70 2.56 0.41 13.70
CA PRO A 70 3.40 -0.09 14.78
C PRO A 70 4.19 -1.34 14.37
N ASP A 71 5.38 -1.51 14.95
CA ASP A 71 6.28 -2.64 14.63
C ASP A 71 5.68 -4.01 14.96
N ASP A 72 4.74 -4.05 15.92
CA ASP A 72 4.04 -5.26 16.37
C ASP A 72 2.75 -5.55 15.58
N TRP A 73 2.41 -4.72 14.59
CA TRP A 73 1.19 -4.90 13.80
C TRP A 73 1.27 -6.13 12.88
N GLU A 74 0.24 -6.96 12.83
CA GLU A 74 0.18 -8.10 11.90
C GLU A 74 -0.74 -7.81 10.70
N GLY A 75 -0.24 -8.07 9.49
CA GLY A 75 -0.99 -7.89 8.24
C GLY A 75 -0.91 -6.50 7.62
N HIS A 76 -1.77 -6.26 6.62
CA HIS A 76 -1.72 -5.10 5.73
C HIS A 76 -3.11 -4.46 5.57
N PRO A 77 -3.39 -3.33 6.22
CA PRO A 77 -4.76 -2.83 6.45
C PRO A 77 -5.48 -2.33 5.21
N LEU A 78 -4.79 -1.95 4.14
CA LEU A 78 -5.43 -1.48 2.91
C LEU A 78 -5.79 -2.60 1.95
N ARG A 79 -5.45 -3.86 2.27
CA ARG A 79 -5.94 -5.01 1.52
C ARG A 79 -7.42 -5.26 1.81
N LYS A 80 -8.16 -5.68 0.79
CA LYS A 80 -9.63 -5.88 0.90
C LYS A 80 -10.04 -7.05 1.77
N ASP A 81 -9.13 -7.99 1.99
CA ASP A 81 -9.26 -9.13 2.92
C ASP A 81 -9.00 -8.73 4.38
N HIS A 82 -8.45 -7.54 4.64
CA HIS A 82 -8.26 -7.06 6.01
C HIS A 82 -9.59 -6.54 6.59
N PRO A 83 -10.02 -7.00 7.78
CA PRO A 83 -11.25 -6.52 8.38
C PRO A 83 -11.15 -5.03 8.71
N VAL A 84 -12.21 -4.29 8.41
CA VAL A 84 -12.35 -2.91 8.88
C VAL A 84 -12.72 -2.97 10.35
N GLY A 85 -11.81 -2.53 11.22
CA GLY A 85 -12.08 -2.41 12.64
C GLY A 85 -13.31 -1.50 12.84
N SER A 86 -14.36 -2.04 13.45
CA SER A 86 -15.55 -1.26 13.82
C SER A 86 -15.83 -1.48 15.29
N VAL A 87 -16.16 -0.39 15.98
CA VAL A 87 -16.62 -0.44 17.36
C VAL A 87 -18.11 -0.10 17.33
N PRO A 88 -18.99 -0.97 17.86
CA PRO A 88 -20.41 -0.66 17.92
C PRO A 88 -20.64 0.57 18.78
N ILE A 89 -21.48 1.49 18.30
CA ILE A 89 -21.86 2.67 19.07
C ILE A 89 -22.73 2.22 20.25
N GLN A 90 -22.26 2.48 21.47
CA GLN A 90 -22.99 2.16 22.67
C GLN A 90 -23.82 3.37 23.10
N PHE A 91 -25.13 3.18 23.18
CA PHE A 91 -26.07 4.16 23.74
C PHE A 91 -26.46 3.77 25.16
N ARG A 92 -26.68 4.77 26.02
CA ARG A 92 -27.03 4.57 27.43
C ARG A 92 -28.45 4.01 27.62
N ASP A 93 -29.38 4.36 26.73
CA ASP A 93 -30.79 3.93 26.78
C ASP A 93 -31.33 3.65 25.37
N THR A 94 -31.24 2.40 24.90
CA THR A 94 -31.89 1.99 23.65
C THR A 94 -33.38 1.89 23.90
N HIS A 95 -34.19 2.75 23.27
CA HIS A 95 -35.63 2.55 23.21
C HIS A 95 -35.85 1.22 22.49
N LYS A 96 -36.33 0.20 23.22
CA LYS A 96 -36.79 -1.05 22.60
C LYS A 96 -37.98 -0.70 21.72
N VAL A 97 -37.75 -0.60 20.42
CA VAL A 97 -38.84 -0.61 19.44
C VAL A 97 -39.44 -2.01 19.52
N GLN A 98 -40.72 -2.07 19.90
CA GLN A 98 -41.53 -3.29 19.92
C GLN A 98 -41.66 -3.89 18.52
#